data_AF-A0A6A6G8Z8-F1
#
_entry.id   AF-A0A6A6G8Z8-F1
#
_cell.length_a   1.000
_cell.length_b   1.000
_cell.length_c   1.000
_cell.angle_alpha   90.00
_cell.angle_beta   90.00
_cell.angle_gamma   90.00
#
_symmetry.space_group_name_H-M   'P 1'
#
loop_
_entity.id
_entity.type
_entity.pdbx_description
1 polymer ?
#
loop_
_entity_poly.entity_id
_entity_poly.type
_entity_poly.pdbx_seq_one_letter_code
_entity_poly.pdbx_strand_id
1 'polypeptide(L)'
;MPLHIGVLALQGAFHEHLVLLRQSAAILAKSQSHNFTFAEVRTPADLARCDALVLPGGESTTMSFVAAQSGLLEPLRDFVKVKRKPAWGTCAGLILLAESANRTKATGQELIGGLDVRVNRNHFGRQTESFEAELDLPFLGKEDGGEQRFRSVFIRAPVVEQLLDQQPGKEQDITDNSVVAPSKKPAVESGYVDGRHRVEVLARLPGRARALRDKEVTAKDLGEDGDIVAVRQGNVVGTSFHPELTGDPRIHVWWLEQVAAAYGTR
;
A
#
# COMPACT_ATOMS: atom_id res chain seq x y z
N MET A 1 -23.76 -5.75 9.20
CA MET A 1 -22.88 -6.89 8.87
C MET A 1 -21.45 -6.42 9.07
N PRO A 2 -20.57 -7.24 9.67
CA PRO A 2 -19.17 -6.88 9.84
C PRO A 2 -18.47 -6.72 8.49
N LEU A 3 -17.50 -5.80 8.41
CA LEU A 3 -16.64 -5.66 7.25
C LEU A 3 -15.56 -6.74 7.30
N HIS A 4 -15.42 -7.49 6.22
CA HIS A 4 -14.48 -8.62 6.11
C HIS A 4 -13.17 -8.15 5.50
N ILE A 5 -12.10 -8.13 6.29
CA ILE A 5 -10.78 -7.66 5.86
C ILE A 5 -9.88 -8.87 5.58
N GLY A 6 -9.40 -8.98 4.35
CA GLY A 6 -8.44 -9.99 3.94
C GLY A 6 -7.00 -9.52 4.13
N VAL A 7 -6.10 -10.45 4.44
CA VAL A 7 -4.64 -10.24 4.30
C VAL A 7 -4.11 -11.32 3.36
N LEU A 8 -3.49 -10.92 2.24
CA LEU A 8 -2.94 -11.85 1.26
C LEU A 8 -1.84 -12.70 1.91
N ALA A 9 -2.04 -14.02 1.96
CA ALA A 9 -1.22 -14.96 2.72
C ALA A 9 -0.52 -16.00 1.83
N LEU A 10 -0.04 -15.55 0.66
CA LEU A 10 0.75 -16.39 -0.26
C LEU A 10 2.22 -16.48 0.17
N GLN A 11 2.75 -15.39 0.71
CA GLN A 11 4.10 -15.23 1.26
C GLN A 11 4.10 -13.95 2.12
N GLY A 12 5.10 -13.77 2.98
CA GLY A 12 5.36 -12.48 3.62
C GLY A 12 4.78 -12.33 5.03
N ALA A 13 4.79 -11.10 5.55
CA ALA A 13 4.45 -10.74 6.93
C ALA A 13 2.94 -10.63 7.19
N PHE A 14 2.14 -11.57 6.67
CA PHE A 14 0.68 -11.53 6.81
C PHE A 14 0.22 -11.70 8.28
N HIS A 15 0.97 -12.45 9.08
CA HIS A 15 0.62 -12.72 10.48
C HIS A 15 0.70 -11.44 11.32
N GLU A 16 1.78 -10.68 11.17
CA GLU A 16 2.04 -9.41 11.86
C GLU A 16 0.94 -8.38 11.52
N HIS A 17 0.52 -8.31 10.26
CA HIS A 17 -0.65 -7.52 9.88
C HIS A 17 -1.93 -7.97 10.58
N LEU A 18 -2.23 -9.27 10.64
CA LEU A 18 -3.42 -9.77 11.31
C LEU A 18 -3.42 -9.46 12.81
N VAL A 19 -2.26 -9.49 13.47
CA VAL A 19 -2.12 -9.11 14.89
C VAL A 19 -2.49 -7.64 15.08
N LEU A 20 -1.89 -6.73 14.32
CA LEU A 20 -2.17 -5.29 14.47
C LEU A 20 -3.57 -4.91 14.00
N LEU A 21 -4.13 -5.58 13.00
CA LEU A 21 -5.53 -5.38 12.58
C LEU A 21 -6.52 -5.74 13.69
N ARG A 22 -6.29 -6.87 14.39
CA ARG A 22 -7.12 -7.26 15.55
C ARG A 22 -7.00 -6.28 16.71
N GLN A 23 -5.77 -5.82 16.99
CA GLN A 23 -5.54 -4.78 18.00
C GLN A 23 -6.25 -3.47 17.63
N SER A 24 -6.19 -3.07 16.37
CA SER A 24 -6.84 -1.87 15.84
C SER A 24 -8.36 -1.94 15.94
N ALA A 25 -8.95 -3.09 15.58
CA ALA A 25 -10.38 -3.32 15.78
C ALA A 25 -10.79 -3.25 17.25
N ALA A 26 -9.97 -3.76 18.17
CA ALA A 26 -10.25 -3.65 19.61
C ALA A 26 -10.17 -2.20 20.13
N ILE A 27 -9.32 -1.36 19.53
CA ILE A 27 -9.27 0.09 19.81
C ILE A 27 -10.55 0.76 19.30
N LEU A 28 -10.92 0.52 18.04
CA LEU A 28 -12.09 1.12 17.40
C LEU A 28 -13.43 0.64 17.98
N ALA A 29 -13.47 -0.57 18.55
CA ALA A 29 -14.66 -1.08 19.24
C ALA A 29 -15.09 -0.18 20.42
N LYS A 30 -14.17 0.62 20.98
CA LYS A 30 -14.45 1.53 22.10
C LYS A 30 -15.15 2.82 21.68
N SER A 31 -14.90 3.31 20.46
CA SER A 31 -15.43 4.58 19.93
C SER A 31 -16.65 4.42 19.01
N GLN A 32 -16.97 3.18 18.61
CA GLN A 32 -18.04 2.75 17.69
C GLN A 32 -17.97 3.30 16.25
N SER A 33 -18.16 2.39 15.29
CA SER A 33 -19.06 2.56 14.12
C SER A 33 -19.13 1.29 13.25
N HIS A 34 -18.12 0.40 13.27
CA HIS A 34 -18.11 -0.83 12.47
C HIS A 34 -17.49 -2.01 13.22
N ASN A 35 -18.04 -3.22 12.98
CA ASN A 35 -17.40 -4.46 13.40
C ASN A 35 -16.53 -5.00 12.25
N PHE A 36 -15.37 -5.54 12.57
CA PHE A 36 -14.41 -6.06 11.60
C PHE A 36 -14.11 -7.53 11.89
N THR A 37 -13.93 -8.31 10.83
CA THR A 37 -13.36 -9.66 10.94
C THR A 37 -12.20 -9.79 9.98
N PHE A 38 -11.25 -10.66 10.31
CA PHE A 38 -9.98 -10.77 9.60
C PHE A 38 -9.75 -12.21 9.15
N ALA A 39 -9.30 -12.38 7.90
CA ALA A 39 -8.98 -13.68 7.34
C ALA A 39 -7.74 -13.63 6.45
N GLU A 40 -7.04 -14.76 6.38
CA GLU A 40 -5.98 -14.99 5.42
C GLU A 40 -6.60 -15.25 4.04
N VAL A 41 -6.06 -14.62 3.01
CA VAL A 41 -6.51 -14.80 1.63
C VAL A 41 -5.47 -15.62 0.88
N ARG A 42 -5.82 -16.86 0.53
CA ARG A 42 -4.97 -17.76 -0.26
C ARG A 42 -5.59 -18.18 -1.58
N THR A 43 -6.92 -18.07 -1.68
CA THR A 43 -7.70 -18.51 -2.83
C THR A 43 -8.65 -17.42 -3.33
N PRO A 44 -9.16 -17.55 -4.58
CA PRO A 44 -10.18 -16.64 -5.10
C PRO A 44 -11.46 -16.62 -4.25
N ALA A 45 -11.82 -17.75 -3.64
CA ALA A 45 -12.98 -17.86 -2.75
C ALA A 45 -12.79 -17.07 -1.45
N ASP A 46 -11.58 -17.06 -0.88
CA ASP A 46 -11.27 -16.21 0.27
C ASP A 46 -11.39 -14.73 -0.10
N LEU A 47 -10.81 -14.34 -1.24
CA LEU A 47 -10.84 -12.95 -1.71
C LEU A 47 -12.27 -12.47 -2.00
N ALA A 48 -13.12 -13.32 -2.56
CA ALA A 48 -14.50 -12.97 -2.89
C ALA A 48 -15.34 -12.54 -1.68
N ARG A 49 -14.99 -13.05 -0.49
CA ARG A 49 -15.65 -12.74 0.79
C ARG A 49 -15.16 -11.43 1.42
N CYS A 50 -14.08 -10.85 0.91
CA CYS A 50 -13.44 -9.68 1.51
C CYS A 50 -14.06 -8.37 1.00
N ASP A 51 -14.23 -7.41 1.89
CA ASP A 51 -14.59 -6.01 1.62
C ASP A 51 -13.34 -5.14 1.41
N ALA A 52 -12.24 -5.45 2.10
CA ALA A 52 -10.95 -4.81 1.90
C ALA A 52 -9.81 -5.81 1.93
N LEU A 53 -8.64 -5.42 1.40
CA LEU A 53 -7.48 -6.30 1.29
C LEU A 53 -6.18 -5.61 1.68
N VAL A 54 -5.38 -6.25 2.54
CA VAL A 54 -3.98 -5.90 2.76
C VAL A 54 -3.08 -6.82 1.94
N LEU A 55 -2.16 -6.24 1.19
CA LEU A 55 -1.06 -6.93 0.52
C LEU A 55 0.23 -6.68 1.34
N PRO A 56 0.71 -7.68 2.08
CA PRO A 56 1.78 -7.47 3.07
C PRO A 56 3.16 -7.29 2.41
N GLY A 57 4.15 -6.97 3.24
CA GLY A 57 5.55 -7.02 2.86
C GLY A 57 6.04 -8.45 2.63
N GLY A 58 7.12 -8.62 1.86
CA GLY A 58 7.64 -9.93 1.48
C GLY A 58 8.49 -9.88 0.21
N GLU A 59 8.35 -10.87 -0.66
CA GLU A 59 9.01 -10.94 -1.95
C GLU A 59 7.97 -10.89 -3.07
N SER A 60 7.95 -9.76 -3.80
CA SER A 60 6.91 -9.45 -4.78
C SER A 60 6.90 -10.42 -5.97
N THR A 61 8.05 -10.94 -6.41
CA THR A 61 8.09 -11.88 -7.55
C THR A 61 7.44 -13.22 -7.18
N THR A 62 7.67 -13.68 -5.97
CA THR A 62 7.12 -14.92 -5.40
C THR A 62 5.63 -14.78 -5.18
N MET A 63 5.19 -13.68 -4.58
CA MET A 63 3.75 -13.40 -4.41
C MET A 63 3.03 -13.36 -5.76
N SER A 64 3.58 -12.67 -6.76
CA SER A 64 3.03 -12.59 -8.11
C SER A 64 2.98 -13.97 -8.80
N PHE A 65 4.09 -14.73 -8.74
CA PHE A 65 4.17 -16.07 -9.32
C PHE A 65 3.15 -17.02 -8.69
N VAL A 66 3.06 -17.06 -7.35
CA VAL A 66 2.11 -17.92 -6.65
C VAL A 66 0.67 -17.48 -6.94
N ALA A 67 0.39 -16.18 -7.01
CA ALA A 67 -0.94 -15.66 -7.37
C ALA A 67 -1.34 -16.03 -8.81
N ALA A 68 -0.40 -16.01 -9.76
CA ALA A 68 -0.64 -16.44 -11.13
C ALA A 68 -0.93 -17.95 -11.19
N GLN A 69 -0.08 -18.76 -10.55
CA GLN A 69 -0.22 -20.22 -10.51
C GLN A 69 -1.51 -20.70 -9.82
N SER A 70 -2.00 -19.96 -8.82
CA SER A 70 -3.25 -20.28 -8.12
C SER A 70 -4.51 -19.68 -8.76
N GLY A 71 -4.38 -18.96 -9.89
CA GLY A 71 -5.49 -18.27 -10.54
C GLY A 71 -6.05 -17.08 -9.74
N LEU A 72 -5.29 -16.57 -8.76
CA LEU A 72 -5.69 -15.47 -7.88
C LEU A 72 -5.36 -14.08 -8.46
N LEU A 73 -4.44 -14.00 -9.42
CA LEU A 73 -3.94 -12.72 -9.96
C LEU A 73 -5.03 -11.88 -10.65
N GLU A 74 -5.85 -12.47 -11.52
CA GLU A 74 -6.98 -11.76 -12.15
C GLU A 74 -8.06 -11.34 -11.14
N PRO A 75 -8.51 -12.21 -10.21
CA PRO A 75 -9.38 -11.80 -9.11
C PRO A 75 -8.84 -10.61 -8.29
N LEU A 76 -7.53 -10.53 -8.05
CA LEU A 76 -6.91 -9.39 -7.36
C LEU A 76 -6.99 -8.11 -8.20
N ARG A 77 -6.70 -8.18 -9.50
CA ARG A 77 -6.87 -7.06 -10.44
C ARG A 77 -8.30 -6.56 -10.46
N ASP A 78 -9.26 -7.47 -10.50
CA ASP A 78 -10.69 -7.12 -10.50
C ASP A 78 -11.11 -6.51 -9.15
N PHE A 79 -10.59 -7.02 -8.03
CA PHE A 79 -10.84 -6.47 -6.69
C PHE A 79 -10.41 -5.00 -6.60
N VAL A 80 -9.20 -4.69 -7.09
CA VAL A 80 -8.59 -3.36 -6.95
C VAL A 80 -8.99 -2.40 -8.08
N LYS A 81 -8.90 -2.81 -9.35
CA LYS A 81 -9.07 -1.92 -10.50
C LYS A 81 -10.52 -1.82 -10.96
N VAL A 82 -11.29 -2.91 -10.86
CA VAL A 82 -12.66 -2.98 -11.38
C VAL A 82 -13.68 -2.64 -10.30
N LYS A 83 -13.63 -3.34 -9.16
CA LYS A 83 -14.54 -3.15 -8.02
C LYS A 83 -14.14 -1.96 -7.14
N ARG A 84 -12.91 -1.46 -7.26
CA ARG A 84 -12.36 -0.32 -6.49
C ARG A 84 -12.53 -0.49 -4.97
N LYS A 85 -12.45 -1.74 -4.50
CA LYS A 85 -12.51 -2.05 -3.07
C LYS A 85 -11.24 -1.54 -2.37
N PRO A 86 -11.33 -1.14 -1.08
CA PRO A 86 -10.17 -0.66 -0.36
C PRO A 86 -9.03 -1.69 -0.34
N ALA A 87 -7.83 -1.21 -0.66
CA ALA A 87 -6.63 -2.04 -0.70
C ALA A 87 -5.44 -1.30 -0.11
N TRP A 88 -4.59 -2.01 0.63
CA TRP A 88 -3.37 -1.45 1.21
C TRP A 88 -2.18 -2.35 0.94
N GLY A 89 -1.19 -1.84 0.21
CA GLY A 89 0.06 -2.53 -0.05
C GLY A 89 1.21 -1.98 0.79
N THR A 90 1.91 -2.86 1.51
CA THR A 90 3.13 -2.51 2.26
C THR A 90 4.35 -3.16 1.60
N CYS A 91 5.42 -2.41 1.34
CA CYS A 91 6.65 -2.89 0.72
C CYS A 91 6.40 -3.69 -0.58
N ALA A 92 6.42 -5.03 -0.54
CA ALA A 92 6.08 -5.89 -1.68
C ALA A 92 4.66 -5.63 -2.21
N GLY A 93 3.69 -5.37 -1.32
CA GLY A 93 2.34 -5.00 -1.70
C GLY A 93 2.26 -3.68 -2.47
N LEU A 94 3.06 -2.67 -2.09
CA LEU A 94 3.16 -1.41 -2.86
C LEU A 94 3.69 -1.67 -4.27
N ILE A 95 4.70 -2.53 -4.43
CA ILE A 95 5.21 -2.92 -5.74
C ILE A 95 4.10 -3.57 -6.59
N LEU A 96 3.31 -4.49 -6.02
CA LEU A 96 2.24 -5.17 -6.75
C LEU A 96 1.09 -4.23 -7.16
N LEU A 97 0.77 -3.24 -6.33
CA LEU A 97 -0.30 -2.26 -6.61
C LEU A 97 0.11 -1.14 -7.57
N ALA A 98 1.41 -0.97 -7.86
CA ALA A 98 1.88 0.02 -8.81
C ALA A 98 1.43 -0.32 -10.24
N GLU A 99 1.10 0.71 -11.04
CA GLU A 99 0.89 0.54 -12.47
C GLU A 99 2.20 0.23 -13.21
N SER A 100 3.35 0.66 -12.69
CA SER A 100 4.66 0.33 -13.26
C SER A 100 5.72 0.05 -12.20
N ALA A 101 6.62 -0.89 -12.49
CA ALA A 101 7.82 -1.13 -11.69
C ALA A 101 9.03 -1.46 -12.56
N ASN A 102 10.24 -1.17 -12.09
CA ASN A 102 11.46 -1.57 -12.79
C ASN A 102 11.61 -3.12 -12.84
N ARG A 103 12.09 -3.63 -13.97
CA ARG A 103 12.33 -5.07 -14.19
C ARG A 103 13.48 -5.56 -13.30
N THR A 104 13.30 -6.74 -12.71
CA THR A 104 14.42 -7.57 -12.27
C THR A 104 14.78 -8.56 -13.37
N LYS A 105 16.07 -8.85 -13.56
CA LYS A 105 16.54 -9.76 -14.62
C LYS A 105 15.73 -11.08 -14.62
N ALA A 106 15.15 -11.40 -15.78
CA ALA A 106 14.53 -12.69 -16.16
C ALA A 106 13.20 -13.13 -15.50
N THR A 107 12.62 -12.43 -14.52
CA THR A 107 11.36 -12.88 -13.90
C THR A 107 10.14 -12.13 -14.43
N GLY A 108 9.20 -12.88 -15.03
CA GLY A 108 7.89 -12.43 -15.48
C GLY A 108 6.94 -12.07 -14.33
N GLN A 109 7.40 -11.25 -13.37
CA GLN A 109 6.54 -10.72 -12.32
C GLN A 109 5.45 -9.89 -12.98
N GLU A 110 4.21 -10.24 -12.70
CA GLU A 110 3.04 -9.50 -13.11
C GLU A 110 2.55 -8.58 -11.97
N LEU A 111 2.05 -7.40 -12.34
CA LEU A 111 1.51 -6.42 -11.41
C LEU A 111 -0.02 -6.51 -11.33
N ILE A 112 -0.57 -6.09 -10.20
CA ILE A 112 -2.01 -5.95 -9.96
C ILE A 112 -2.47 -4.57 -10.45
N GLY A 113 -1.71 -3.52 -10.16
CA GLY A 113 -2.09 -2.14 -10.44
C GLY A 113 -3.13 -1.59 -9.46
N GLY A 114 -3.60 -0.36 -9.71
CA GLY A 114 -4.52 0.37 -8.85
C GLY A 114 -3.95 1.66 -8.23
N LEU A 115 -2.62 1.82 -8.26
CA LEU A 115 -1.91 3.06 -7.97
C LEU A 115 -1.17 3.53 -9.23
N ASP A 116 -1.52 4.70 -9.74
CA ASP A 116 -0.90 5.36 -10.90
C ASP A 116 0.49 5.91 -10.55
N VAL A 117 1.40 5.00 -10.23
CA VAL A 117 2.79 5.28 -9.82
C VAL A 117 3.75 4.32 -10.50
N ARG A 118 4.98 4.79 -10.72
CA ARG A 118 6.13 3.96 -11.01
C ARG A 118 6.92 3.72 -9.73
N VAL A 119 7.18 2.45 -9.43
CA VAL A 119 7.94 2.03 -8.25
C VAL A 119 9.31 1.51 -8.66
N ASN A 120 10.36 2.02 -8.01
CA ASN A 120 11.70 1.48 -8.12
C ASN A 120 11.96 0.48 -6.98
N ARG A 121 12.09 -0.79 -7.33
CA ARG A 121 12.33 -1.92 -6.43
C ARG A 121 13.76 -1.87 -5.89
N ASN A 122 13.91 -2.16 -4.59
CA ASN A 122 15.21 -2.20 -3.91
C ASN A 122 16.06 -0.94 -4.14
N HIS A 123 15.41 0.23 -4.23
CA HIS A 123 16.08 1.52 -4.46
C HIS A 123 17.20 1.79 -3.44
N PHE A 124 16.98 1.35 -2.19
CA PHE A 124 17.94 1.49 -1.10
C PHE A 124 18.99 0.37 -1.00
N GLY A 125 19.34 -0.36 -2.07
CA GLY A 125 20.56 -1.17 -2.16
C GLY A 125 20.48 -2.68 -1.84
N ARG A 126 21.65 -3.35 -1.78
CA ARG A 126 21.80 -4.81 -1.60
C ARG A 126 21.96 -5.20 -0.13
N GLN A 127 21.02 -6.02 0.37
CA GLN A 127 21.03 -6.93 1.54
C GLN A 127 21.58 -6.49 2.93
N THR A 128 22.37 -5.44 3.11
CA THR A 128 22.88 -4.97 4.44
C THR A 128 22.25 -3.67 4.94
N GLU A 129 21.12 -3.28 4.38
CA GLU A 129 20.67 -1.88 4.42
C GLU A 129 19.23 -1.70 4.92
N SER A 130 18.75 -2.59 5.79
CA SER A 130 17.55 -2.31 6.59
C SER A 130 17.84 -1.13 7.53
N PHE A 131 16.93 -0.16 7.58
CA PHE A 131 17.05 0.97 8.49
C PHE A 131 15.68 1.35 9.04
N GLU A 132 15.71 2.19 10.07
CA GLU A 132 14.51 2.74 10.70
C GLU A 132 14.60 4.27 10.63
N ALA A 133 13.46 4.91 10.42
CA ALA A 133 13.35 6.36 10.44
C ALA A 133 12.06 6.78 11.15
N GLU A 134 12.12 7.87 11.90
CA GLU A 134 10.95 8.47 12.53
C GLU A 134 10.30 9.43 11.52
N LEU A 135 9.13 9.05 10.99
CA LEU A 135 8.40 9.87 10.03
C LEU A 135 7.33 10.70 10.71
N ASP A 136 7.18 11.95 10.28
CA ASP A 136 5.94 12.71 10.50
C ASP A 136 4.90 12.23 9.49
N LEU A 137 3.76 11.73 9.99
CA LEU A 137 2.66 11.20 9.19
C LEU A 137 1.38 12.01 9.48
N PRO A 138 1.20 13.18 8.85
CA PRO A 138 0.10 14.10 9.19
C PRO A 138 -1.30 13.48 9.05
N PHE A 139 -1.45 12.47 8.18
CA PHE A 139 -2.71 11.78 7.96
C PHE A 139 -3.19 10.93 9.15
N LEU A 140 -2.32 10.65 10.14
CA LEU A 140 -2.69 9.98 11.38
C LEU A 140 -3.32 10.93 12.41
N GLY A 141 -3.35 12.23 12.14
CA GLY A 141 -3.79 13.24 13.10
C GLY A 141 -2.75 13.52 14.19
N LYS A 142 -3.02 14.54 15.01
CA LYS A 142 -2.26 14.85 16.22
C LYS A 142 -3.15 14.51 17.41
N GLU A 143 -2.72 13.63 18.30
CA GLU A 143 -3.35 13.53 19.63
C GLU A 143 -3.02 14.79 20.45
N ASP A 144 -3.91 15.15 21.38
CA ASP A 144 -3.77 16.33 22.24
C ASP A 144 -2.41 16.33 22.97
N GLY A 145 -1.46 17.12 22.45
CA GLY A 145 -0.24 17.49 23.16
C GLY A 145 1.11 16.98 22.64
N GLY A 146 1.23 16.34 21.47
CA GLY A 146 2.55 15.93 20.97
C GLY A 146 2.71 15.73 19.45
N GLU A 147 3.90 16.04 18.93
CA GLU A 147 4.37 15.59 17.61
C GLU A 147 4.81 14.12 17.67
N GLN A 148 3.85 13.20 17.60
CA GLN A 148 4.17 11.78 17.73
C GLN A 148 4.57 11.18 16.39
N ARG A 149 5.88 11.24 16.09
CA ARG A 149 6.48 10.58 14.94
C ARG A 149 6.16 9.08 14.92
N PHE A 150 6.18 8.50 13.74
CA PHE A 150 5.96 7.09 13.52
C PHE A 150 7.27 6.41 13.14
N ARG A 151 7.68 5.43 13.94
CA ARG A 151 8.84 4.58 13.65
C ARG A 151 8.55 3.75 12.40
N SER A 152 9.20 4.06 11.29
CA SER A 152 9.06 3.35 10.02
C SER A 152 10.24 2.41 9.77
N VAL A 153 9.97 1.12 9.59
CA VAL A 153 10.97 0.07 9.34
C VAL A 153 11.09 -0.18 7.83
N PHE A 154 12.28 0.05 7.25
CA PHE A 154 12.56 -0.13 5.83
C PHE A 154 13.45 -1.35 5.62
N ILE A 155 12.95 -2.38 4.93
CA ILE A 155 13.72 -3.61 4.64
C ILE A 155 13.71 -3.82 3.13
N ARG A 156 14.85 -3.57 2.48
CA ARG A 156 14.97 -3.60 1.00
C ARG A 156 13.84 -2.80 0.32
N ALA A 157 13.47 -1.68 0.94
CA ALA A 157 12.23 -0.99 0.63
C ALA A 157 12.23 -0.44 -0.82
N PRO A 158 11.07 -0.48 -1.50
CA PRO A 158 10.87 0.25 -2.74
C PRO A 158 10.72 1.75 -2.49
N VAL A 159 10.82 2.57 -3.54
CA VAL A 159 10.36 3.98 -3.53
C VAL A 159 9.40 4.22 -4.68
N VAL A 160 8.47 5.16 -4.49
CA VAL A 160 7.71 5.71 -5.61
C VAL A 160 8.60 6.73 -6.32
N GLU A 161 9.06 6.36 -7.51
CA GLU A 161 9.97 7.17 -8.33
C GLU A 161 9.22 8.24 -9.11
N GLN A 162 8.00 7.93 -9.55
CA GLN A 162 7.21 8.83 -10.40
C GLN A 162 5.71 8.65 -10.16
N LEU A 163 4.97 9.77 -10.13
CA LEU A 163 3.51 9.77 -10.22
C LEU A 163 3.12 9.78 -11.71
N LEU A 164 2.20 8.92 -12.12
CA LEU A 164 1.82 8.75 -13.52
C LEU A 164 0.52 9.50 -13.81
N ASP A 165 0.58 10.45 -14.75
CA ASP A 165 -0.63 11.06 -15.29
C ASP A 165 -1.26 10.11 -16.32
N GLN A 166 -2.35 9.44 -15.94
CA GLN A 166 -3.18 8.70 -16.90
C GLN A 166 -3.77 9.71 -17.89
N GLN A 167 -3.17 9.92 -19.06
CA GLN A 167 -3.84 10.50 -20.22
C GLN A 167 -4.45 9.37 -21.05
N PRO A 168 -5.75 9.39 -21.36
CA PRO A 168 -6.36 8.31 -22.14
C PRO A 168 -5.70 8.28 -23.53
N GLY A 169 -5.09 7.14 -23.86
CA GLY A 169 -4.46 6.93 -25.17
C GLY A 169 -2.98 7.29 -25.29
N LYS A 170 -2.30 7.72 -24.21
CA LYS A 170 -0.83 7.76 -24.20
C LYS A 170 -0.27 6.54 -23.49
N GLU A 171 0.27 5.61 -24.27
CA GLU A 171 1.34 4.73 -23.77
C GLU A 171 2.48 5.66 -23.37
N GLN A 172 2.60 5.97 -22.08
CA GLN A 172 3.77 6.70 -21.56
C GLN A 172 5.00 5.86 -21.84
N ASP A 173 6.08 6.49 -22.32
CA ASP A 173 7.35 5.85 -22.71
C ASP A 173 7.72 4.69 -21.78
N ILE A 174 7.31 3.50 -22.20
CA ILE A 174 7.65 2.23 -21.56
C ILE A 174 9.09 2.01 -21.98
N THR A 175 10.03 2.52 -21.19
CA THR A 175 11.42 2.11 -21.34
C THR A 175 11.46 0.58 -21.22
N ASP A 176 12.29 -0.06 -22.05
CA ASP A 176 12.41 -1.53 -22.19
C ASP A 176 12.81 -2.26 -20.87
N ASN A 177 13.01 -1.51 -19.78
CA ASN A 177 13.36 -2.01 -18.47
C ASN A 177 12.23 -1.92 -17.43
N SER A 178 10.96 -1.77 -17.82
CA SER A 178 9.81 -1.71 -16.91
C SER A 178 8.79 -2.83 -17.13
N VAL A 179 8.05 -3.16 -16.06
CA VAL A 179 6.84 -4.00 -16.05
C VAL A 179 5.65 -3.07 -15.84
N VAL A 180 4.55 -3.31 -16.55
CA VAL A 180 3.32 -2.51 -16.47
C VAL A 180 2.13 -3.41 -16.10
N ALA A 181 1.24 -2.93 -15.25
CA ALA A 181 0.03 -3.65 -14.88
C ALA A 181 -0.98 -3.67 -16.06
N PRO A 182 -1.74 -4.75 -16.26
CA PRO A 182 -2.76 -4.77 -17.32
C PRO A 182 -3.85 -3.72 -17.12
N SER A 183 -4.25 -3.07 -18.21
CA SER A 183 -5.36 -2.10 -18.23
C SER A 183 -6.70 -2.79 -17.94
N LYS A 184 -7.49 -2.20 -17.03
CA LYS A 184 -8.84 -2.66 -16.65
C LYS A 184 -9.78 -1.45 -16.53
N LYS A 185 -11.02 -1.59 -17.01
CA LYS A 185 -12.07 -0.56 -16.86
C LYS A 185 -12.89 -0.81 -15.60
N PRO A 186 -13.24 0.23 -14.81
CA PRO A 186 -14.15 0.10 -13.67
C PRO A 186 -15.53 -0.46 -14.07
N ALA A 187 -16.16 -1.26 -13.21
CA ALA A 187 -17.45 -1.91 -13.49
C ALA A 187 -18.68 -0.98 -13.37
N VAL A 188 -18.53 0.18 -12.73
CA VAL A 188 -19.63 1.15 -12.57
C VAL A 188 -19.10 2.51 -13.00
N GLU A 189 -19.78 3.17 -13.94
CA GLU A 189 -19.90 4.64 -13.96
C GLU A 189 -20.74 5.05 -12.75
N SER A 190 -20.29 4.70 -11.54
CA SER A 190 -20.85 5.28 -10.31
C SER A 190 -20.69 6.80 -10.45
N GLY A 191 -21.49 7.60 -9.74
CA GLY A 191 -21.46 9.08 -9.75
C GLY A 191 -20.12 9.74 -9.37
N TYR A 192 -18.98 9.11 -9.66
CA TYR A 192 -17.72 9.66 -10.18
C TYR A 192 -17.97 10.72 -11.27
N VAL A 193 -18.60 11.83 -10.88
CA VAL A 193 -18.57 13.06 -11.64
C VAL A 193 -17.14 13.58 -11.54
N ASP A 194 -16.41 13.45 -12.64
CA ASP A 194 -15.21 14.22 -12.94
C ASP A 194 -14.06 14.15 -11.91
N GLY A 195 -13.15 13.19 -12.09
CA GLY A 195 -11.89 13.18 -11.37
C GLY A 195 -11.36 11.78 -11.13
N ARG A 196 -10.45 11.33 -12.01
CA ARG A 196 -9.41 10.39 -11.60
C ARG A 196 -8.83 10.93 -10.30
N HIS A 197 -9.06 10.29 -9.16
CA HIS A 197 -8.38 10.71 -7.93
C HIS A 197 -6.89 10.68 -8.26
N ARG A 198 -6.27 11.86 -8.29
CA ARG A 198 -4.83 11.99 -8.49
C ARG A 198 -4.15 11.25 -7.35
N VAL A 199 -2.95 10.75 -7.59
CA VAL A 199 -2.16 10.17 -6.52
C VAL A 199 -1.79 11.27 -5.54
N GLU A 200 -2.20 11.09 -4.29
CA GLU A 200 -1.84 11.93 -3.15
C GLU A 200 -0.57 11.35 -2.50
N VAL A 201 0.42 12.22 -2.25
CA VAL A 201 1.62 11.85 -1.49
C VAL A 201 1.31 12.04 -0.01
N LEU A 202 1.29 10.94 0.74
CA LEU A 202 0.99 10.93 2.18
C LEU A 202 2.25 11.16 3.03
N ALA A 203 3.41 10.68 2.58
CA ALA A 203 4.67 10.87 3.29
C ALA A 203 5.89 10.77 2.36
N ARG A 204 6.93 11.53 2.72
CA ARG A 204 8.27 11.45 2.13
C ARG A 204 9.29 11.11 3.19
N LEU A 205 10.26 10.27 2.83
CA LEU A 205 11.43 10.01 3.65
C LEU A 205 12.48 11.07 3.34
N PRO A 206 12.96 11.82 4.34
CA PRO A 206 14.13 12.68 4.21
C PRO A 206 15.30 11.91 3.60
N GLY A 207 15.99 12.48 2.58
CA GLY A 207 17.03 11.77 1.83
C GLY A 207 17.93 10.88 2.72
N ARG A 208 18.13 9.63 2.31
CA ARG A 208 18.69 8.52 3.11
C ARG A 208 19.86 8.89 4.03
N ALA A 209 20.83 9.64 3.51
CA ALA A 209 22.02 10.03 4.26
C ALA A 209 21.72 11.03 5.40
N ARG A 210 20.67 11.84 5.25
CA ARG A 210 20.20 12.80 6.26
C ARG A 210 19.29 12.11 7.29
N ALA A 211 18.41 11.20 6.87
CA ALA A 211 17.59 10.38 7.78
C ALA A 211 18.41 9.50 8.73
N LEU A 212 19.55 8.97 8.27
CA LEU A 212 20.46 8.18 9.11
C LEU A 212 21.33 9.01 10.06
N ARG A 213 21.58 10.29 9.74
CA ARG A 213 22.45 11.18 10.53
C ARG A 213 21.70 11.99 11.56
N ASP A 214 20.42 12.28 11.34
CA ASP A 214 19.71 13.28 12.10
C ASP A 214 18.25 12.85 12.32
N LYS A 215 17.96 12.35 13.53
CA LYS A 215 16.63 11.82 13.89
C LYS A 215 15.55 12.89 13.98
N GLU A 216 15.92 14.16 13.87
CA GLU A 216 15.03 15.31 14.02
C GLU A 216 14.48 15.86 12.69
N VAL A 217 14.97 15.42 11.52
CA VAL A 217 14.52 15.96 10.23
C VAL A 217 13.13 15.43 9.86
N THR A 218 12.18 16.33 9.58
CA THR A 218 10.81 15.98 9.17
C THR A 218 10.65 15.97 7.65
N ALA A 219 9.57 15.34 7.16
CA ALA A 219 9.18 15.37 5.75
C ALA A 219 8.84 16.79 5.24
N LYS A 220 8.61 17.76 6.15
CA LYS A 220 8.31 19.16 5.83
C LYS A 220 9.58 20.01 5.67
N ASP A 221 10.69 19.61 6.28
CA ASP A 221 11.98 20.33 6.28
C ASP A 221 12.78 20.14 4.98
N LEU A 222 12.36 19.18 4.18
CA LEU A 222 12.87 18.94 2.84
C LEU A 222 11.70 19.17 1.91
N GLY A 223 11.83 20.07 0.95
CA GLY A 223 10.85 20.26 -0.11
C GLY A 223 10.70 19.00 -0.97
N GLU A 224 10.56 19.14 -2.28
CA GLU A 224 10.39 17.98 -3.19
C GLU A 224 11.58 16.99 -3.21
N ASP A 225 12.63 17.22 -2.42
CA ASP A 225 13.91 16.49 -2.37
C ASP A 225 13.91 15.17 -1.55
N GLY A 226 12.76 14.70 -1.07
CA GLY A 226 12.62 13.45 -0.30
C GLY A 226 11.99 12.30 -1.08
N ASP A 227 12.40 11.06 -0.80
CA ASP A 227 11.87 9.85 -1.44
C ASP A 227 10.39 9.65 -1.06
N ILE A 228 9.50 9.42 -2.02
CA ILE A 228 8.08 9.16 -1.74
C ILE A 228 7.94 7.75 -1.16
N VAL A 229 7.41 7.66 0.06
CA VAL A 229 7.31 6.40 0.83
C VAL A 229 5.90 6.06 1.29
N ALA A 230 4.94 6.96 1.12
CA ALA A 230 3.52 6.65 1.27
C ALA A 230 2.68 7.43 0.26
N VAL A 231 1.74 6.75 -0.39
CA VAL A 231 0.82 7.32 -1.39
C VAL A 231 -0.58 6.78 -1.21
N ARG A 232 -1.56 7.54 -1.70
CA ARG A 232 -2.97 7.14 -1.76
C ARG A 232 -3.56 7.51 -3.10
N GLN A 233 -4.43 6.65 -3.63
CA GLN A 233 -5.27 6.96 -4.77
C GLN A 233 -6.70 6.43 -4.56
N GLY A 234 -7.62 7.32 -4.22
CA GLY A 234 -8.97 6.94 -3.80
C GLY A 234 -8.93 6.03 -2.56
N ASN A 235 -9.34 4.77 -2.72
CA ASN A 235 -9.38 3.76 -1.65
C ASN A 235 -8.14 2.83 -1.62
N VAL A 236 -7.15 3.08 -2.48
CA VAL A 236 -5.92 2.30 -2.54
C VAL A 236 -4.80 3.07 -1.86
N VAL A 237 -4.09 2.42 -0.94
CA VAL A 237 -2.97 2.99 -0.19
C VAL A 237 -1.72 2.15 -0.43
N GLY A 238 -0.57 2.79 -0.55
CA GLY A 238 0.71 2.12 -0.68
C GLY A 238 1.76 2.74 0.26
N THR A 239 2.49 1.90 0.99
CA THR A 239 3.61 2.32 1.85
C THR A 239 4.87 1.52 1.54
N SER A 240 6.03 2.18 1.51
CA SER A 240 7.32 1.54 1.25
C SER A 240 7.89 0.81 2.46
N PHE A 241 7.49 1.20 3.67
CA PHE A 241 7.95 0.64 4.94
C PHE A 241 6.98 -0.43 5.47
N HIS A 242 7.43 -1.09 6.53
CA HIS A 242 6.76 -2.19 7.22
C HIS A 242 6.16 -1.73 8.56
N PRO A 243 4.97 -1.12 8.58
CA PRO A 243 4.31 -0.71 9.82
C PRO A 243 3.99 -1.91 10.73
N GLU A 244 3.81 -3.10 10.15
CA GLU A 244 3.56 -4.35 10.86
C GLU A 244 4.69 -4.78 11.79
N LEU A 245 5.92 -4.30 11.57
CA LEU A 245 7.10 -4.63 12.38
C LEU A 245 7.34 -3.66 13.55
N THR A 246 6.45 -2.69 13.75
CA THR A 246 6.63 -1.62 14.74
C THR A 246 5.96 -1.92 16.08
N GLY A 247 4.89 -2.72 16.07
CA GLY A 247 3.99 -2.88 17.21
C GLY A 247 3.02 -1.70 17.40
N ASP A 248 3.13 -0.64 16.59
CA ASP A 248 2.31 0.56 16.65
C ASP A 248 1.09 0.42 15.71
N PRO A 249 -0.14 0.32 16.23
CA PRO A 249 -1.33 0.07 15.42
C PRO A 249 -1.87 1.34 14.75
N ARG A 250 -1.29 2.54 14.95
CA ARG A 250 -1.92 3.81 14.50
C ARG A 250 -2.26 3.84 13.01
N ILE A 251 -1.38 3.34 12.14
CA ILE A 251 -1.66 3.26 10.69
C ILE A 251 -2.76 2.23 10.39
N HIS A 252 -2.79 1.10 11.09
CA HIS A 252 -3.83 0.08 10.92
C HIS A 252 -5.20 0.57 11.40
N VAL A 253 -5.25 1.32 12.51
CA VAL A 253 -6.45 2.02 13.00
C VAL A 253 -6.95 2.98 11.93
N TRP A 254 -6.09 3.92 11.49
CA TRP A 254 -6.41 4.88 10.45
C TRP A 254 -6.93 4.18 9.18
N TRP A 255 -6.29 3.10 8.75
CA TRP A 255 -6.70 2.40 7.54
C TRP A 255 -8.07 1.72 7.70
N LEU A 256 -8.37 1.11 8.86
CA LEU A 256 -9.70 0.55 9.13
C LEU A 256 -10.79 1.63 9.14
N GLU A 257 -10.48 2.84 9.61
CA GLU A 257 -11.38 3.99 9.50
C GLU A 257 -11.59 4.39 8.02
N GLN A 258 -10.54 4.39 7.19
CA GLN A 258 -10.69 4.61 5.75
C GLN A 258 -11.57 3.54 5.09
N VAL A 259 -11.42 2.27 5.48
CA VAL A 259 -12.26 1.18 4.99
C VAL A 259 -13.71 1.40 5.41
N ALA A 260 -13.98 1.72 6.67
CA ALA A 260 -15.31 2.04 7.16
C ALA A 260 -15.94 3.22 6.40
N ALA A 261 -15.17 4.30 6.19
CA ALA A 261 -15.64 5.47 5.45
C ALA A 261 -16.00 5.14 3.99
N ALA A 262 -15.24 4.27 3.33
CA ALA A 262 -15.52 3.84 1.95
C ALA A 262 -16.83 3.05 1.81
N TYR A 263 -17.33 2.45 2.89
CA TYR A 263 -18.60 1.72 2.94
C TYR A 263 -19.75 2.52 3.60
N GLY A 264 -19.47 3.78 3.99
CA GLY A 264 -20.39 4.67 4.68
C GLY A 264 -20.54 4.33 6.17
N THR A 265 -20.81 5.34 6.99
CA THR A 265 -21.33 5.14 8.35
C THR A 265 -22.72 4.52 8.24
N ARG A 266 -22.88 3.29 8.74
CA ARG A 266 -24.20 2.70 8.92
C ARG A 266 -24.94 3.33 10.09
#